data_AF-A0A8J7VME5-F1
#
_entry.id   AF-A0A8J7VME5-F1
#
_cell.length_a   1.000
_cell.length_b   1.000
_cell.length_c   1.000
_cell.angle_alpha   90.00
_cell.angle_beta   90.00
_cell.angle_gamma   90.00
#
_symmetry.space_group_name_H-M   'P 1'
#
loop_
_entity.id
_entity.type
_entity.pdbx_description
1 polymer ?
#
loop_
_entity_poly.entity_id
_entity_poly.type
_entity_poly.pdbx_seq_one_letter_code
_entity_poly.pdbx_strand_id
1 'polypeptide(L)'
;MSQIDYYLALQSPYVYLAGTRPAEIAGRHGVKLVYKPVDAPQLFARTGGKVRAERHPSRNEYSAQDRERQARKLGMKYNPQPMFSGANPAPAAYALIAAQAAGGGDLAGLAHGFGRAVWAEGRDISDDAVIRDLLVTTGFDPAIADRGMLMAAETYAANLEEAVGRGVFGMPFFVVGEQKFWGQDRLDDLDLHLAGKL
;
A
#
# COMPACT_ATOMS: atom_id res chain seq x y z
N MET A 1 -23.09 -4.15 -4.33
CA MET A 1 -22.19 -3.00 -4.54
C MET A 1 -20.80 -3.56 -4.76
N SER A 2 -20.12 -3.14 -5.83
CA SER A 2 -18.74 -3.56 -6.12
C SER A 2 -17.78 -2.96 -5.09
N GLN A 3 -16.74 -3.73 -4.73
CA GLN A 3 -15.67 -3.35 -3.82
C GLN A 3 -14.33 -3.62 -4.51
N ILE A 4 -13.36 -2.74 -4.27
CA ILE A 4 -11.96 -2.92 -4.63
C ILE A 4 -11.21 -3.33 -3.37
N ASP A 5 -10.69 -4.56 -3.34
CA ASP A 5 -9.72 -4.96 -2.33
C ASP A 5 -8.32 -4.55 -2.77
N TYR A 6 -7.70 -3.65 -2.01
CA TYR A 6 -6.38 -3.12 -2.29
C TYR A 6 -5.36 -3.73 -1.33
N TYR A 7 -4.60 -4.72 -1.81
CA TYR A 7 -3.49 -5.30 -1.08
C TYR A 7 -2.22 -4.48 -1.29
N LEU A 8 -1.56 -4.11 -0.19
CA LEU A 8 -0.43 -3.20 -0.19
C LEU A 8 0.61 -3.56 0.87
N ALA A 9 1.85 -3.15 0.63
CA ALA A 9 2.88 -3.09 1.67
C ALA A 9 3.40 -1.65 1.70
N LEU A 10 3.28 -0.99 2.85
CA LEU A 10 3.47 0.46 2.97
C LEU A 10 4.90 0.92 2.63
N GLN A 11 5.88 0.05 2.81
CA GLN A 11 7.27 0.26 2.43
C GLN A 11 7.52 0.05 0.92
N SER A 12 6.55 -0.43 0.14
CA SER A 12 6.73 -0.66 -1.30
C SER A 12 6.80 0.68 -2.06
N PRO A 13 7.84 0.90 -2.90
CA PRO A 13 7.94 2.11 -3.70
C PRO A 13 6.81 2.21 -4.72
N TYR A 14 6.31 1.09 -5.24
CA TYR A 14 5.20 1.10 -6.19
C TYR A 14 3.85 1.37 -5.51
N VAL A 15 3.71 1.08 -4.20
CA VAL A 15 2.55 1.50 -3.41
C VAL A 15 2.60 3.00 -3.18
N TYR A 16 3.76 3.56 -2.84
CA TYR A 16 3.94 5.02 -2.81
C TYR A 16 3.57 5.66 -4.15
N LEU A 17 4.11 5.14 -5.25
CA LEU A 17 3.84 5.67 -6.59
C LEU A 17 2.37 5.52 -6.99
N ALA A 18 1.60 4.54 -6.48
CA ALA A 18 0.16 4.48 -6.72
C ALA A 18 -0.56 5.74 -6.22
N GLY A 19 -0.08 6.35 -5.13
CA GLY A 19 -0.63 7.57 -4.57
C GLY A 19 -2.08 7.40 -4.11
N THR A 20 -2.87 8.46 -4.27
CA THR A 20 -4.31 8.49 -3.96
C THR A 20 -5.19 8.01 -5.11
N ARG A 21 -4.60 7.74 -6.28
CA ARG A 21 -5.32 7.34 -7.50
C ARG A 21 -6.28 6.15 -7.33
N PRO A 22 -5.97 5.10 -6.55
CA PRO A 22 -6.95 4.04 -6.28
C PRO A 22 -8.24 4.55 -5.62
N ALA A 23 -8.12 5.52 -4.69
CA ALA A 23 -9.27 6.12 -4.02
C ALA A 23 -10.05 7.05 -4.95
N GLU A 24 -9.36 7.78 -5.83
CA GLU A 24 -9.98 8.61 -6.87
C GLU A 24 -10.79 7.74 -7.85
N ILE A 25 -10.24 6.61 -8.30
CA ILE A 25 -10.95 5.63 -9.14
C ILE A 25 -12.17 5.08 -8.39
N ALA A 26 -11.99 4.65 -7.14
CA ALA A 26 -13.10 4.14 -6.34
C ALA A 26 -14.23 5.17 -6.19
N GLY A 27 -13.88 6.43 -5.93
CA GLY A 27 -14.81 7.55 -5.84
C GLY A 27 -15.55 7.84 -7.14
N ARG A 28 -14.86 7.84 -8.30
CA ARG A 28 -15.49 8.03 -9.62
C ARG A 28 -16.57 7.00 -9.92
N HIS A 29 -16.39 5.76 -9.47
CA HIS A 29 -17.32 4.65 -9.71
C HIS A 29 -18.29 4.39 -8.56
N GLY A 30 -18.21 5.17 -7.47
CA GLY A 30 -19.04 4.95 -6.29
C GLY A 30 -18.84 3.57 -5.63
N VAL A 31 -17.64 3.00 -5.75
CA VAL A 31 -17.30 1.69 -5.19
C VAL A 31 -16.48 1.83 -3.91
N LYS A 32 -16.61 0.86 -3.00
CA LYS A 32 -15.83 0.86 -1.76
C LYS A 32 -14.39 0.45 -2.05
N LEU A 33 -13.41 1.21 -1.55
CA LEU A 33 -12.02 0.79 -1.50
C LEU A 33 -11.69 0.25 -0.10
N VAL A 34 -11.14 -0.96 -0.02
CA VAL A 34 -10.71 -1.58 1.24
C VAL A 34 -9.20 -1.79 1.20
N TYR A 35 -8.49 -1.11 2.10
CA TYR A 35 -7.05 -1.23 2.26
C TYR A 35 -6.74 -2.49 3.07
N LYS A 36 -5.90 -3.35 2.51
CA LYS A 36 -5.47 -4.63 3.10
C LYS A 36 -3.95 -4.67 3.15
N PRO A 37 -3.30 -3.99 4.12
CA PRO A 37 -1.86 -4.09 4.24
C PRO A 37 -1.46 -5.53 4.57
N VAL A 38 -0.36 -5.99 3.97
CA VAL A 38 0.15 -7.37 4.09
C VAL A 38 1.66 -7.40 4.32
N ASP A 39 2.12 -8.48 4.95
CA ASP A 39 3.54 -8.79 5.09
C ASP A 39 4.12 -9.27 3.75
N ALA A 40 4.84 -8.38 3.08
CA ALA A 40 5.40 -8.66 1.76
C ALA A 40 6.40 -9.83 1.73
N PRO A 41 7.40 -9.91 2.64
CA PRO A 41 8.26 -11.09 2.74
C PRO A 41 7.49 -12.41 2.86
N GLN A 42 6.51 -12.50 3.77
CA GLN A 42 5.73 -13.73 3.94
C GLN A 42 4.84 -14.04 2.74
N LEU A 43 4.25 -13.03 2.11
CA LEU A 43 3.48 -13.19 0.88
C LEU A 43 4.35 -13.79 -0.22
N PHE A 44 5.52 -13.20 -0.48
CA PHE A 44 6.43 -13.65 -1.53
C PHE A 44 6.86 -15.11 -1.36
N ALA A 45 7.20 -15.52 -0.14
CA ALA A 45 7.60 -16.89 0.16
C ALA A 45 6.49 -17.91 -0.18
N ARG A 46 5.22 -17.51 -0.09
CA ARG A 46 4.05 -18.38 -0.31
C ARG A 46 3.53 -18.36 -1.73
N THR A 47 3.94 -17.38 -2.54
CA THR A 47 3.37 -17.14 -3.89
C THR A 47 4.43 -17.12 -5.00
N GLY A 48 5.64 -17.60 -4.71
CA GLY A 48 6.75 -17.67 -5.68
C GLY A 48 7.45 -16.33 -5.96
N GLY A 49 7.20 -15.31 -5.14
CA GLY A 49 7.91 -14.05 -5.19
C GLY A 49 9.31 -14.15 -4.57
N LYS A 50 10.16 -13.14 -4.82
CA LYS A 50 11.47 -12.99 -4.17
C LYS A 50 11.60 -11.61 -3.55
N VAL A 51 12.18 -11.53 -2.36
CA VAL A 51 12.59 -10.23 -1.79
C VAL A 51 13.74 -9.64 -2.60
N ARG A 52 13.96 -8.33 -2.49
CA ARG A 52 14.96 -7.60 -3.31
C ARG A 52 16.36 -8.23 -3.26
N ALA A 53 16.79 -8.70 -2.08
CA ALA A 53 18.11 -9.30 -1.86
C ALA A 53 18.33 -10.61 -2.64
N GLU A 54 17.25 -11.33 -2.98
CA GLU A 54 17.31 -12.62 -3.68
C GLU A 54 17.08 -12.50 -5.19
N ARG A 55 16.75 -11.29 -5.68
CA ARG A 55 16.52 -11.04 -7.10
C ARG A 55 17.83 -10.89 -7.85
N HIS A 56 17.83 -11.34 -9.11
CA HIS A 56 18.95 -11.13 -10.02
C HIS A 56 19.28 -9.63 -10.16
N PRO A 57 20.56 -9.22 -10.21
CA PRO A 57 20.96 -7.81 -10.33
C PRO A 57 20.27 -7.06 -11.47
N SER A 58 20.12 -7.67 -12.65
CA SER A 58 19.44 -7.03 -13.79
C SER A 58 17.99 -6.63 -13.50
N ARG A 59 17.25 -7.40 -12.68
CA ARG A 59 15.89 -7.04 -12.28
C ARG A 59 15.89 -5.86 -11.31
N ASN A 60 16.86 -5.84 -10.39
CA ASN A 60 17.01 -4.77 -9.42
C ASN A 60 17.41 -3.44 -10.09
N GLU A 61 18.32 -3.49 -11.06
CA GLU A 61 18.76 -2.35 -11.86
C GLU A 61 17.60 -1.78 -12.70
N TYR A 62 16.89 -2.63 -13.45
CA TYR A 62 15.72 -2.21 -14.22
C TYR A 62 14.66 -1.57 -13.32
N SER A 63 14.34 -2.20 -12.17
CA SER A 63 13.34 -1.67 -11.24
C SER A 63 13.78 -0.32 -10.65
N ALA A 64 15.08 -0.07 -10.47
CA ALA A 64 15.57 1.24 -10.03
C ALA A 64 15.32 2.33 -11.08
N GLN A 65 15.70 2.08 -12.33
CA GLN A 65 15.44 3.01 -13.44
C GLN A 65 13.94 3.28 -13.63
N ASP A 66 13.13 2.22 -13.54
CA ASP A 66 11.69 2.35 -13.72
C ASP A 66 11.06 3.23 -12.64
N ARG A 67 11.37 3.00 -11.36
CA ARG A 67 10.85 3.82 -10.25
C ARG A 67 11.14 5.31 -10.43
N GLU A 68 12.34 5.66 -10.89
CA GLU A 68 12.68 7.05 -11.20
C GLU A 68 11.86 7.62 -12.36
N ARG A 69 11.67 6.85 -13.44
CA ARG A 69 10.82 7.27 -14.57
C ARG A 69 9.37 7.47 -14.13
N GLN A 70 8.81 6.54 -13.36
CA GLN A 70 7.43 6.63 -12.87
C GLN A 70 7.26 7.83 -11.93
N ALA A 71 8.18 8.05 -10.98
CA ALA A 71 8.15 9.22 -10.11
C ALA A 71 8.14 10.54 -10.91
N ARG A 72 9.01 10.66 -11.92
CA ARG A 72 9.05 11.85 -12.81
C ARG A 72 7.76 12.02 -13.60
N LYS A 73 7.21 10.94 -14.19
CA LYS A 73 5.92 10.99 -14.92
C LYS A 73 4.77 11.46 -14.02
N LEU A 74 4.78 11.05 -12.76
CA LEU A 74 3.76 11.39 -11.77
C LEU A 74 4.02 12.73 -11.07
N GLY A 75 5.14 13.40 -11.34
CA GLY A 75 5.53 14.63 -10.64
C GLY A 75 5.82 14.44 -9.14
N MET A 76 6.13 13.22 -8.71
CA MET A 76 6.32 12.87 -7.29
C MET A 76 7.79 12.97 -6.88
N LYS A 77 8.04 13.54 -5.69
CA LYS A 77 9.39 13.48 -5.08
C LYS A 77 9.74 12.03 -4.79
N TYR A 78 10.97 11.63 -5.09
CA TYR A 78 11.42 10.26 -4.88
C TYR A 78 12.92 10.24 -4.59
N ASN A 79 13.28 9.64 -3.45
CA ASN A 79 14.63 9.31 -3.05
C ASN A 79 14.92 7.86 -3.44
N PRO A 80 15.89 7.58 -4.33
CA PRO A 80 16.20 6.21 -4.77
C PRO A 80 16.88 5.37 -3.67
N GLN A 81 17.43 6.00 -2.63
CA GLN A 81 18.13 5.36 -1.53
C GLN A 81 17.66 5.96 -0.18
N PRO A 82 16.38 5.79 0.20
CA PRO A 82 15.92 6.33 1.46
C PRO A 82 16.43 5.49 2.62
N MET A 83 16.80 6.16 3.70
CA MET A 83 17.41 5.57 4.90
C MET A 83 16.57 4.41 5.46
N PHE A 84 15.25 4.58 5.51
CA PHE A 84 14.33 3.63 6.14
C PHE A 84 13.59 2.74 5.13
N SER A 85 14.16 2.50 3.94
CA SER A 85 13.57 1.59 2.93
C SER A 85 13.35 0.15 3.43
N GLY A 86 14.04 -0.26 4.50
CA GLY A 86 13.93 -1.58 5.12
C GLY A 86 13.28 -1.59 6.51
N ALA A 87 12.66 -0.49 6.95
CA ALA A 87 11.99 -0.43 8.25
C ALA A 87 10.85 -1.46 8.36
N ASN A 88 10.56 -1.90 9.59
CA ASN A 88 9.43 -2.79 9.85
C ASN A 88 8.10 -2.05 9.55
N PRO A 89 7.30 -2.50 8.57
CA PRO A 89 6.07 -1.80 8.21
C PRO A 89 4.89 -2.13 9.12
N ALA A 90 5.00 -3.15 10.00
CA ALA A 90 3.87 -3.66 10.77
C ALA A 90 3.19 -2.60 11.66
N PRO A 91 3.92 -1.73 12.40
CA PRO A 91 3.29 -0.66 13.18
C PRO A 91 2.43 0.29 12.32
N ALA A 92 2.96 0.74 11.18
CA ALA A 92 2.21 1.57 10.24
C ALA A 92 1.02 0.84 9.61
N ALA A 93 1.17 -0.46 9.29
CA ALA A 93 0.08 -1.29 8.79
C ALA A 93 -1.04 -1.42 9.81
N TYR A 94 -0.71 -1.58 11.09
CA TYR A 94 -1.70 -1.63 12.16
C TYR A 94 -2.44 -0.31 12.32
N ALA A 95 -1.72 0.81 12.27
CA ALA A 95 -2.33 2.13 12.30
C ALA A 95 -3.30 2.36 11.13
N LEU A 96 -2.94 1.93 9.91
CA LEU A 96 -3.83 2.01 8.75
C LEU A 96 -5.09 1.15 8.92
N ILE A 97 -4.95 -0.08 9.43
CA ILE A 97 -6.10 -0.96 9.70
C ILE A 97 -7.02 -0.34 10.77
N ALA A 98 -6.44 0.14 11.87
CA ALA A 98 -7.19 0.73 12.97
C ALA A 98 -7.91 2.02 12.53
N ALA A 99 -7.25 2.87 11.73
CA ALA A 99 -7.87 4.04 11.11
C ALA A 99 -9.02 3.64 10.17
N GLN A 100 -8.85 2.58 9.39
CA GLN A 100 -9.91 2.08 8.50
C GLN A 100 -11.13 1.58 9.27
N ALA A 101 -10.93 0.91 10.42
CA ALA A 101 -12.02 0.45 11.27
C ALA A 101 -12.75 1.60 11.98
N ALA A 102 -12.01 2.64 12.39
CA ALA A 102 -12.58 3.80 13.06
C ALA A 102 -13.37 4.72 12.11
N GLY A 103 -12.89 4.87 10.86
CA GLY A 103 -13.46 5.80 9.89
C GLY A 103 -13.21 7.28 10.24
N GLY A 104 -13.82 8.18 9.47
CA GLY A 104 -13.85 9.63 9.76
C GLY A 104 -12.66 10.47 9.28
N GLY A 105 -11.53 9.86 8.89
CA GLY A 105 -10.36 10.55 8.34
C GLY A 105 -10.04 10.20 6.88
N ASP A 106 -8.94 10.74 6.37
CA ASP A 106 -8.45 10.50 5.00
C ASP A 106 -7.55 9.26 4.93
N LEU A 107 -8.15 8.09 4.69
CA LEU A 107 -7.40 6.83 4.53
C LEU A 107 -6.45 6.85 3.33
N ALA A 108 -6.82 7.53 2.24
CA ALA A 108 -5.98 7.58 1.05
C ALA A 108 -4.72 8.41 1.32
N GLY A 109 -4.89 9.57 1.97
CA GLY A 109 -3.80 10.39 2.46
C GLY A 109 -2.93 9.68 3.48
N LEU A 110 -3.51 8.90 4.40
CA LEU A 110 -2.75 8.13 5.40
C LEU A 110 -1.89 7.04 4.75
N ALA A 111 -2.48 6.20 3.89
CA ALA A 111 -1.76 5.13 3.19
C ALA A 111 -0.64 5.69 2.31
N HIS A 112 -0.93 6.75 1.54
CA HIS A 112 0.07 7.43 0.72
C HIS A 112 1.14 8.14 1.58
N GLY A 113 0.74 8.71 2.71
CA GLY A 113 1.60 9.41 3.67
C GLY A 113 2.71 8.53 4.22
N PHE A 114 2.44 7.26 4.54
CA PHE A 114 3.48 6.30 4.95
C PHE A 114 4.50 6.05 3.82
N GLY A 115 4.03 5.86 2.58
CA GLY A 115 4.91 5.72 1.43
C GLY A 115 5.77 6.96 1.21
N ARG A 116 5.18 8.16 1.33
CA ARG A 116 5.86 9.45 1.20
C ARG A 116 6.91 9.65 2.30
N ALA A 117 6.57 9.30 3.54
CA ALA A 117 7.48 9.37 4.68
C ALA A 117 8.77 8.59 4.38
N VAL A 118 8.67 7.36 3.85
CA VAL A 118 9.85 6.58 3.47
C VAL A 118 10.53 7.15 2.22
N TRP A 119 9.80 7.22 1.10
CA TRP A 119 10.38 7.37 -0.22
C TRP A 119 10.66 8.80 -0.64
N ALA A 120 10.10 9.81 0.02
CA ALA A 120 10.36 11.22 -0.27
C ALA A 120 11.02 11.97 0.89
N GLU A 121 10.68 11.61 2.13
CA GLU A 121 11.09 12.36 3.33
C GLU A 121 12.19 11.66 4.13
N GLY A 122 12.44 10.36 3.90
CA GLY A 122 13.46 9.61 4.64
C GLY A 122 13.15 9.44 6.13
N ARG A 123 11.87 9.27 6.47
CA ARG A 123 11.35 9.05 7.83
C ARG A 123 11.07 7.58 8.09
N ASP A 124 11.18 7.17 9.35
CA ASP A 124 10.95 5.80 9.80
C ASP A 124 9.46 5.56 10.10
N ILE A 125 8.82 4.68 9.34
CA ILE A 125 7.40 4.31 9.55
C ILE A 125 7.19 3.22 10.60
N SER A 126 8.26 2.79 11.28
CA SER A 126 8.18 1.97 12.48
C SER A 126 8.18 2.79 13.78
N ASP A 127 8.48 4.10 13.68
CA ASP A 127 8.48 5.05 14.79
C ASP A 127 7.05 5.53 15.10
N ASP A 128 6.62 5.37 16.35
CA ASP A 128 5.32 5.79 16.86
C ASP A 128 5.06 7.30 16.67
N ALA A 129 6.09 8.14 16.82
CA ALA A 129 5.96 9.59 16.61
C ALA A 129 5.63 9.92 15.15
N VAL A 130 6.22 9.21 14.19
CA VAL A 130 5.93 9.37 12.75
C VAL A 130 4.52 8.89 12.44
N ILE A 131 4.11 7.76 13.01
CA ILE A 131 2.76 7.20 12.82
C ILE A 131 1.69 8.15 13.35
N ARG A 132 1.86 8.68 14.57
CA ARG A 132 0.91 9.62 15.17
C ARG A 132 0.82 10.94 14.41
N ASP A 133 1.94 11.48 13.96
CA ASP A 133 1.96 12.67 13.09
C ASP A 133 1.15 12.44 11.81
N LEU A 134 1.34 11.29 11.15
CA LEU A 134 0.59 10.94 9.94
C LEU A 134 -0.90 10.73 10.21
N LEU A 135 -1.29 10.16 11.36
CA LEU A 135 -2.69 10.04 11.77
C LEU A 135 -3.32 11.42 11.96
N VAL A 136 -2.67 12.32 12.70
CA VAL A 136 -3.16 13.68 12.96
C VAL A 136 -3.33 14.46 11.66
N THR A 137 -2.30 14.47 10.81
CA THR A 137 -2.31 15.23 9.54
C THR A 137 -3.35 14.72 8.54
N THR A 138 -3.84 13.49 8.71
CA THR A 138 -4.90 12.89 7.88
C THR A 138 -6.26 12.84 8.59
N GLY A 139 -6.38 13.54 9.72
CA GLY A 139 -7.65 13.76 10.42
C GLY A 139 -8.10 12.61 11.32
N PHE A 140 -7.22 11.68 11.66
CA PHE A 140 -7.50 10.62 12.63
C PHE A 140 -7.04 11.00 14.04
N ASP A 141 -7.70 10.41 15.04
CA ASP A 141 -7.24 10.45 16.41
C ASP A 141 -5.94 9.62 16.56
N PRO A 142 -4.81 10.22 16.95
CA PRO A 142 -3.54 9.50 17.10
C PRO A 142 -3.59 8.39 18.16
N ALA A 143 -4.55 8.42 19.10
CA ALA A 143 -4.74 7.36 20.09
C ALA A 143 -5.38 6.09 19.48
N ILE A 144 -5.77 6.08 18.21
CA ILE A 144 -6.20 4.87 17.49
C ILE A 144 -5.05 3.87 17.35
N ALA A 145 -3.80 4.34 17.25
CA ALA A 145 -2.61 3.47 17.17
C ALA A 145 -2.52 2.52 18.38
N ASP A 146 -2.88 3.00 19.57
CA ASP A 146 -2.87 2.19 20.80
C ASP A 146 -4.12 1.33 20.93
N ARG A 147 -5.31 1.94 20.78
CA ARG A 147 -6.61 1.27 21.01
C ARG A 147 -6.90 0.14 20.03
N GLY A 148 -6.42 0.26 18.79
CA GLY A 148 -6.68 -0.70 17.71
C GLY A 148 -5.66 -1.82 17.59
N MET A 149 -4.57 -1.82 18.37
CA MET A 149 -3.38 -2.62 18.10
C MET A 149 -3.66 -4.13 17.97
N LEU A 150 -4.41 -4.72 18.91
CA LEU A 150 -4.68 -6.17 18.90
C LEU A 150 -5.52 -6.59 17.68
N MET A 151 -6.65 -5.90 17.46
CA MET A 151 -7.53 -6.14 16.30
C MET A 151 -6.76 -5.93 14.98
N ALA A 152 -5.92 -4.91 14.93
CA ALA A 152 -5.15 -4.59 13.74
C ALA A 152 -4.08 -5.65 13.44
N ALA A 153 -3.44 -6.22 14.47
CA ALA A 153 -2.50 -7.32 14.31
C ALA A 153 -3.17 -8.59 13.78
N GLU A 154 -4.33 -8.96 14.32
CA GLU A 154 -5.13 -10.09 13.84
C GLU A 154 -5.60 -9.88 12.38
N THR A 155 -6.08 -8.68 12.08
CA THR A 155 -6.51 -8.31 10.72
C THR A 155 -5.35 -8.32 9.73
N TYR A 156 -4.15 -7.91 10.14
CA TYR A 156 -2.96 -7.95 9.27
C TYR A 156 -2.58 -9.39 8.91
N ALA A 157 -2.65 -10.32 9.86
CA ALA A 157 -2.45 -11.75 9.59
C ALA A 157 -3.56 -12.30 8.68
N ALA A 158 -4.83 -11.95 8.94
CA ALA A 158 -5.96 -12.37 8.11
C ALA A 158 -5.88 -11.84 6.66
N ASN A 159 -5.45 -10.59 6.48
CA ASN A 159 -5.23 -10.00 5.16
C ASN A 159 -4.19 -10.79 4.37
N LEU A 160 -3.12 -11.27 5.02
CA LEU A 160 -2.10 -12.09 4.38
C LEU A 160 -2.65 -13.44 3.93
N GLU A 161 -3.41 -14.14 4.79
CA GLU A 161 -4.06 -15.40 4.43
C GLU A 161 -5.01 -15.24 3.24
N GLU A 162 -5.82 -14.18 3.27
CA GLU A 162 -6.74 -13.86 2.18
C GLU A 162 -6.01 -13.53 0.89
N ALA A 163 -4.94 -12.73 0.95
CA ALA A 163 -4.12 -12.37 -0.20
C ALA A 163 -3.55 -13.62 -0.89
N VAL A 164 -3.00 -14.56 -0.10
CA VAL A 164 -2.48 -15.84 -0.62
C VAL A 164 -3.60 -16.66 -1.24
N GLY A 165 -4.74 -16.82 -0.55
CA GLY A 165 -5.90 -17.56 -1.07
C GLY A 165 -6.47 -16.98 -2.37
N ARG A 166 -6.35 -15.66 -2.57
CA ARG A 166 -6.78 -14.98 -3.80
C ARG A 166 -5.70 -14.88 -4.87
N GLY A 167 -4.52 -15.48 -4.65
CA GLY A 167 -3.42 -15.48 -5.62
C GLY A 167 -2.81 -14.10 -5.84
N VAL A 168 -2.81 -13.25 -4.81
CA VAL A 168 -2.02 -12.02 -4.78
C VAL A 168 -0.57 -12.41 -4.61
N PHE A 169 0.34 -11.89 -5.44
CA PHE A 169 1.76 -12.28 -5.41
C PHE A 169 2.72 -11.08 -5.40
N GLY A 170 2.17 -9.88 -5.29
CA GLY A 170 2.86 -8.62 -5.46
C GLY A 170 2.06 -7.46 -4.89
N MET A 171 2.64 -6.26 -4.90
CA MET A 171 1.99 -5.05 -4.42
C MET A 171 2.48 -3.82 -5.22
N PRO A 172 1.64 -2.79 -5.45
CA PRO A 172 0.20 -2.74 -5.13
C PRO A 172 -0.59 -3.77 -5.95
N PHE A 173 -1.67 -4.32 -5.39
CA PHE A 173 -2.51 -5.30 -6.07
C PHE A 173 -3.98 -5.02 -5.75
N PHE A 174 -4.80 -4.97 -6.78
CA PHE A 174 -6.22 -4.66 -6.68
C PHE A 174 -7.04 -5.85 -7.15
N VAL A 175 -8.12 -6.16 -6.43
CA VAL A 175 -9.04 -7.22 -6.82
C VAL A 175 -10.48 -6.75 -6.74
N VAL A 176 -11.24 -7.01 -7.82
CA VAL A 176 -12.67 -6.67 -7.95
C VAL A 176 -13.39 -7.94 -8.40
N GLY A 177 -14.17 -8.55 -7.50
CA GLY A 177 -14.73 -9.88 -7.75
C GLY A 177 -13.63 -10.90 -8.06
N GLU A 178 -13.62 -11.44 -9.27
CA GLU A 178 -12.61 -12.38 -9.77
C GLU A 178 -11.45 -11.71 -10.52
N GLN A 179 -11.60 -10.44 -10.92
CA GLN A 179 -10.62 -9.71 -11.72
C GLN A 179 -9.48 -9.16 -10.84
N LYS A 180 -8.25 -9.24 -11.37
CA LYS A 180 -7.01 -8.95 -10.64
C LYS A 180 -6.14 -7.98 -11.44
N PHE A 181 -5.63 -6.95 -10.76
CA PHE A 181 -4.79 -5.91 -11.35
C PHE A 181 -3.54 -5.72 -10.48
N TRP A 182 -2.37 -6.05 -11.02
CA TRP A 182 -1.10 -5.96 -10.29
C TRP A 182 -0.24 -4.81 -10.81
N GLY A 183 0.08 -3.87 -9.93
CA GLY A 183 0.94 -2.73 -10.23
C GLY A 183 0.19 -1.40 -10.32
N GLN A 184 0.90 -0.31 -10.05
CA GLN A 184 0.37 1.05 -10.15
C GLN A 184 0.07 1.46 -11.61
N ASP A 185 0.69 0.76 -12.55
CA ASP A 185 0.52 0.89 -14.00
C ASP A 185 -0.70 0.13 -14.54
N ARG A 186 -1.46 -0.56 -13.67
CA ARG A 186 -2.74 -1.22 -14.00
C ARG A 186 -3.96 -0.46 -13.51
N LEU A 187 -3.77 0.76 -13.00
CA LEU A 187 -4.88 1.59 -12.53
C LEU A 187 -5.82 2.02 -13.66
N ASP A 188 -5.30 2.24 -14.88
CA ASP A 188 -6.13 2.55 -16.04
C ASP A 188 -7.00 1.35 -16.44
N ASP A 189 -6.43 0.13 -16.42
CA ASP A 189 -7.16 -1.12 -16.67
C ASP A 189 -8.25 -1.33 -15.59
N LEU A 190 -7.93 -1.07 -14.32
CA LEU A 190 -8.89 -1.12 -13.21
C LEU A 190 -10.06 -0.13 -13.42
N ASP A 191 -9.75 1.11 -13.82
CA ASP A 191 -10.74 2.15 -14.11
C ASP A 191 -11.66 1.74 -15.28
N LEU A 192 -11.08 1.22 -16.36
CA LEU A 192 -11.83 0.73 -17.52
C LEU A 192 -12.72 -0.47 -17.20
N HIS A 193 -12.24 -1.40 -16.37
CA HIS A 193 -13.03 -2.55 -15.93
C HIS A 193 -14.24 -2.11 -15.09
N LEU A 194 -14.05 -1.20 -14.13
CA LEU A 194 -15.15 -0.65 -13.33
C LEU A 194 -16.16 0.13 -14.18
N ALA A 195 -15.72 0.72 -15.29
CA ALA A 195 -16.58 1.35 -16.28
C ALA A 195 -17.34 0.36 -17.19
N GLY A 196 -17.14 -0.96 -17.04
CA GLY A 196 -17.73 -2.00 -17.89
C GLY A 196 -17.15 -2.04 -19.31
N LYS A 197 -15.92 -1.54 -19.50
CA LYS A 197 -15.24 -1.48 -20.81
C LYS A 197 -14.22 -2.60 -21.02
N LEU A 198 -13.97 -3.41 -19.99
CA LEU A 198 -13.12 -4.61 -19.98
C LEU A 198 -13.82 -5.75 -19.25
#